data_AF-A0A959NI52-F1
#
_entry.id   AF-A0A959NI52-F1
#
_cell.length_a   1.000
_cell.length_b   1.000
_cell.length_c   1.000
_cell.angle_alpha   90.00
_cell.angle_beta   90.00
_cell.angle_gamma   90.00
#
_symmetry.space_group_name_H-M   'P 1'
#
loop_
_entity.id
_entity.type
_entity.pdbx_description
1 polymer ?
#
loop_
_entity_poly.entity_id
_entity_poly.type
_entity_poly.pdbx_seq_one_letter_code
_entity_poly.pdbx_strand_id
1 'polypeptide(L)'
;MKQQIRKEDLDFLITASTIDVSKFIGLSVDEIKNLPTNEMKCIESFSFIKETHKNGKIKETLKIKLVSRLQAIKHLNNTIGFYNDKK
;
A
#
# COMPACT_ATOMS: atom_id res chain seq x y z
N MET A 1 3.29 -0.26 -29.71
CA MET A 1 4.40 0.11 -28.79
C MET A 1 4.44 -0.89 -27.65
N LYS A 2 5.51 -1.66 -27.48
CA LYS A 2 5.70 -2.48 -26.27
C LYS A 2 6.11 -1.52 -25.15
N GLN A 3 5.23 -1.28 -24.17
CA GLN A 3 5.63 -0.55 -22.97
C GLN A 3 6.66 -1.39 -22.23
N GLN A 4 7.88 -0.87 -22.10
CA GLN A 4 8.93 -1.50 -21.31
C GLN A 4 8.63 -1.22 -19.84
N ILE A 5 8.02 -2.18 -19.16
CA ILE A 5 7.71 -2.09 -17.73
C ILE A 5 9.03 -2.24 -16.96
N ARG A 6 9.31 -1.30 -16.04
CA ARG A 6 10.53 -1.32 -15.23
C ARG A 6 10.37 -2.31 -14.09
N LYS A 7 11.49 -2.90 -13.64
CA LYS A 7 11.51 -3.85 -12.51
C LYS A 7 10.84 -3.26 -11.26
N GLU A 8 11.08 -1.98 -11.00
CA GLU A 8 10.51 -1.23 -9.87
C GLU A 8 8.97 -1.20 -9.88
N ASP A 9 8.36 -1.16 -11.06
CA ASP A 9 6.91 -1.13 -11.21
C ASP A 9 6.31 -2.52 -10.91
N LEU A 10 7.03 -3.58 -11.27
CA LEU A 10 6.64 -4.97 -10.95
C LEU A 10 6.79 -5.26 -9.45
N ASP A 11 7.90 -4.84 -8.85
CA ASP A 11 8.16 -4.99 -7.41
C ASP A 11 7.09 -4.27 -6.58
N PHE A 12 6.68 -3.07 -7.00
CA PHE A 12 5.55 -2.35 -6.40
C PHE A 12 4.24 -3.14 -6.52
N LEU A 13 3.88 -3.63 -7.72
CA LEU A 13 2.63 -4.38 -7.92
C LEU A 13 2.57 -5.66 -7.08
N ILE A 14 3.69 -6.37 -6.97
CA ILE A 14 3.82 -7.55 -6.10
C ILE A 14 3.60 -7.15 -4.64
N THR A 15 4.28 -6.09 -4.19
CA THR A 15 4.14 -5.58 -2.82
C THR A 15 2.69 -5.17 -2.54
N ALA A 16 2.07 -4.37 -3.39
CA ALA A 16 0.67 -3.93 -3.25
C ALA A 16 -0.32 -5.10 -3.28
N SER A 17 -0.02 -6.16 -4.03
CA SER A 17 -0.87 -7.36 -4.08
C SER A 17 -0.79 -8.23 -2.81
N THR A 18 0.29 -8.12 -2.04
CA THR A 18 0.60 -9.01 -0.90
C THR A 18 0.67 -8.30 0.45
N ILE A 19 0.72 -6.97 0.49
CA ILE A 19 0.89 -6.20 1.73
C ILE A 19 -0.27 -6.41 2.69
N ASP A 20 0.05 -6.67 3.95
CA ASP A 20 -0.92 -6.95 5.00
C ASP A 20 -1.15 -5.72 5.89
N VAL A 21 -2.41 -5.41 6.18
CA VAL A 21 -2.80 -4.23 6.99
C VAL A 21 -2.26 -4.31 8.41
N SER A 22 -2.07 -5.53 8.95
CA SER A 22 -1.55 -5.75 10.30
C SER A 22 -0.14 -5.19 10.50
N LYS A 23 0.65 -5.08 9.41
CA LYS A 23 1.98 -4.45 9.46
C LYS A 23 1.96 -2.99 9.91
N PHE A 24 0.82 -2.31 9.75
CA PHE A 24 0.70 -0.90 10.10
C PHE A 24 -0.01 -0.66 11.44
N ILE A 25 -0.49 -1.73 12.09
CA ILE A 25 -1.17 -1.62 13.38
C ILE A 25 -0.14 -1.23 14.44
N GLY A 26 -0.43 -0.16 15.17
CA GLY A 26 0.42 0.32 16.26
C GLY A 26 1.60 1.20 15.82
N LEU A 27 1.80 1.39 14.51
CA LEU A 27 2.80 2.34 14.03
C LEU A 27 2.36 3.78 14.32
N SER A 28 3.32 4.61 14.73
CA SER A 28 3.16 6.05 14.77
C SER A 28 3.22 6.67 13.37
N VAL A 29 2.82 7.93 13.25
CA VAL A 29 2.86 8.67 11.98
C VAL A 29 4.30 8.76 11.44
N ASP A 30 5.29 8.92 12.33
CA ASP A 30 6.69 9.03 11.93
C ASP A 30 7.25 7.70 11.47
N GLU A 31 6.83 6.59 12.08
CA GLU A 31 7.19 5.25 11.62
C GLU A 31 6.58 4.94 10.24
N ILE A 32 5.35 5.35 9.98
CA ILE A 32 4.74 5.23 8.64
C ILE A 32 5.55 6.02 7.61
N LYS A 33 6.03 7.22 7.97
CA LYS A 33 6.85 8.03 7.06
C LYS A 33 8.21 7.42 6.74
N ASN A 34 8.72 6.58 7.62
CA ASN A 34 10.00 5.90 7.49
C ASN A 34 9.90 4.48 6.89
N LEU A 35 8.72 4.07 6.45
CA LEU A 35 8.53 2.79 5.79
C LEU A 35 9.38 2.69 4.51
N PRO A 36 9.79 1.46 4.12
CA PRO A 36 10.44 1.24 2.83
C PRO A 36 9.59 1.82 1.69
N THR A 37 10.24 2.44 0.71
CA THR A 37 9.58 3.13 -0.42
C THR A 37 8.48 2.31 -1.09
N ASN A 38 8.66 0.99 -1.21
CA ASN A 38 7.67 0.10 -1.83
C ASN A 38 6.43 -0.11 -0.96
N GLU A 39 6.59 -0.19 0.36
CA GLU A 39 5.46 -0.30 1.31
C GLU A 39 4.75 1.05 1.43
N MET A 40 5.51 2.15 1.45
CA MET A 40 4.95 3.50 1.48
C MET A 40 4.10 3.80 0.24
N LYS A 41 4.56 3.38 -0.94
CA LYS A 41 3.77 3.49 -2.20
C LYS A 41 2.45 2.72 -2.16
N CYS A 42 2.32 1.72 -1.28
CA CYS A 42 1.07 0.99 -1.10
C CYS A 42 0.05 1.75 -0.23
N ILE A 43 0.45 2.83 0.44
CA ILE A 43 -0.42 3.69 1.23
C ILE A 43 -0.91 4.82 0.32
N GLU A 44 -2.21 4.82 0.01
CA GLU A 44 -2.85 5.87 -0.80
C GLU A 44 -3.05 7.13 0.04
N SER A 45 -3.46 6.97 1.30
CA SER A 45 -3.58 8.07 2.25
C SER A 45 -3.54 7.56 3.69
N PHE A 46 -3.15 8.44 4.61
CA PHE A 46 -3.26 8.17 6.04
C PHE A 46 -3.70 9.44 6.79
N SER A 47 -4.44 9.28 7.88
CA SER A 47 -4.85 10.39 8.76
C SER A 47 -4.82 9.98 10.22
N PHE A 48 -4.29 10.87 11.06
CA PHE A 48 -4.26 10.70 12.50
C PHE A 48 -5.42 11.48 13.12
N ILE A 49 -6.23 10.79 13.92
CA ILE A 49 -7.37 11.37 14.61
C ILE A 49 -7.15 11.20 16.10
N LYS A 50 -7.16 12.32 16.83
CA LYS A 50 -7.09 12.35 18.28
C LYS A 50 -8.45 12.82 18.81
N GLU A 51 -9.16 11.92 19.46
CA GLU A 51 -10.47 12.19 20.06
C GLU A 51 -10.32 12.25 21.58
N THR A 52 -10.68 13.38 22.18
CA THR A 52 -10.75 13.52 23.65
C THR A 52 -12.20 13.28 24.07
N HIS A 53 -12.44 12.19 24.79
CA HIS A 53 -13.75 11.87 25.33
C HIS A 53 -14.07 12.71 26.57
N LYS A 54 -15.37 12.89 26.88
CA LYS A 54 -15.87 13.69 28.01
C LYS A 54 -15.34 13.24 29.38
N ASN A 55 -14.85 12.00 29.49
CA ASN A 55 -14.22 11.43 30.69
C ASN A 55 -12.70 11.67 30.75
N GLY A 56 -12.15 12.54 29.90
CA GLY A 56 -10.72 12.83 29.81
C GLY A 56 -9.89 11.73 29.11
N LYS A 57 -10.53 10.63 28.67
CA LYS A 57 -9.82 9.59 27.91
C LYS A 57 -9.49 10.10 26.51
N ILE A 58 -8.22 9.96 26.13
CA ILE A 58 -7.74 10.27 24.79
C ILE A 58 -7.75 8.97 24.00
N LYS A 59 -8.39 8.98 22.82
CA LYS A 59 -8.33 7.90 21.84
C LYS A 59 -7.58 8.40 20.61
N GLU A 60 -6.48 7.75 20.29
CA GLU A 60 -5.69 8.03 19.10
C GLU A 60 -5.98 6.94 18.07
N THR A 61 -6.38 7.35 16.88
CA THR A 61 -6.74 6.44 15.79
C THR A 61 -5.99 6.84 14.54
N LEU A 62 -5.25 5.90 13.98
CA LEU A 62 -4.60 6.05 12.68
C LEU A 62 -5.44 5.36 11.62
N LYS A 63 -5.97 6.16 10.69
CA LYS A 63 -6.69 5.65 9.52
C LYS A 63 -5.72 5.56 8.36
N ILE A 64 -5.62 4.39 7.75
CA ILE A 64 -4.76 4.12 6.61
C ILE A 64 -5.63 3.59 5.48
N LYS A 65 -5.50 4.20 4.31
CA LYS A 65 -6.09 3.72 3.06
C LYS A 65 -4.98 3.11 2.22
N LEU A 66 -5.12 1.82 1.90
CA LEU A 66 -4.18 1.12 1.03
C LEU A 66 -4.65 1.13 -0.42
N VAL A 67 -3.70 1.04 -1.33
CA VAL A 67 -3.96 0.77 -2.75
C VAL A 67 -4.80 -0.51 -2.90
N SER A 68 -5.76 -0.48 -3.82
CA SER A 68 -6.65 -1.63 -4.04
C SER A 68 -5.87 -2.85 -4.50
N ARG A 69 -5.86 -3.89 -3.65
CA ARG A 69 -5.23 -5.19 -3.95
C ARG A 69 -5.77 -5.80 -5.24
N LEU A 70 -7.09 -5.72 -5.48
CA LEU A 70 -7.71 -6.25 -6.69
C LEU A 70 -7.24 -5.52 -7.95
N GLN A 71 -7.08 -4.20 -7.88
CA GLN A 71 -6.54 -3.44 -9.00
C GLN A 71 -5.06 -3.80 -9.23
N ALA A 72 -4.25 -3.89 -8.16
CA ALA A 72 -2.85 -4.30 -8.26
C ALA A 72 -2.70 -5.70 -8.89
N ILE A 73 -3.51 -6.68 -8.47
CA ILE A 73 -3.54 -8.03 -9.05
C ILE A 73 -3.95 -7.99 -10.53
N LYS A 74 -4.97 -7.19 -10.88
CA LYS A 74 -5.40 -7.03 -12.28
C LYS A 74 -4.28 -6.43 -13.15
N HIS A 75 -3.60 -5.41 -12.65
CA HIS A 75 -2.45 -4.81 -13.34
C HIS A 75 -1.29 -5.81 -13.47
N LEU A 76 -0.97 -6.53 -12.40
CA LEU A 76 0.06 -7.57 -12.41
C LEU A 76 -0.27 -8.68 -13.42
N ASN A 77 -1.51 -9.17 -13.44
CA ASN A 77 -1.93 -10.21 -14.38
C ASN A 77 -1.85 -9.73 -15.83
N ASN A 78 -2.23 -8.48 -16.11
CA ASN A 78 -2.05 -7.90 -17.45
C ASN A 78 -0.55 -7.83 -17.80
N THR A 79 0.28 -7.33 -16.89
CA THR A 79 1.74 -7.20 -17.05
C THR A 79 2.41 -8.55 -17.33
N ILE A 80 2.05 -9.60 -16.58
CA ILE A 80 2.57 -10.96 -16.78
C ILE A 80 1.96 -11.60 -18.04
N GLY A 81 0.67 -11.36 -18.30
CA GLY A 81 -0.02 -11.83 -19.50
C GLY A 81 0.64 -11.32 -20.79
N PHE A 82 1.10 -10.07 -20.82
CA PHE A 82 1.92 -9.54 -21.93
C PHE A 82 3.25 -10.28 -22.14
N TYR A 83 3.76 -10.95 -21.12
CA TYR A 83 4.95 -11.82 -21.23
C TYR A 83 4.62 -13.21 -21.77
N ASN A 84 3.37 -13.66 -21.68
CA ASN A 84 2.96 -15.02 -22.05
C ASN A 84 2.55 -15.15 -23.54
N ASP A 85 2.37 -14.04 -24.26
CA ASP A 85 2.02 -14.00 -25.69
C ASP A 85 3.23 -14.13 -26.63
N LYS A 86 4.11 -15.10 -26.33
CA LYS A 86 5.16 -15.57 -27.25
C LYS A 86 5.25 -17.09 -27.21
N LYS A 87 4.31 -17.76 -27.87
CA LYS A 87 4.56 -19.03 -28.55
C LYS A 87 3.88 -19.01 -29.90
#